data_AF-A0A960ME68-F1
#
_entry.id   AF-A0A960ME68-F1
#
_cell.length_a   1.000
_cell.length_b   1.000
_cell.length_c   1.000
_cell.angle_alpha   90.00
_cell.angle_beta   90.00
_cell.angle_gamma   90.00
#
_symmetry.space_group_name_H-M   'P 1'
#
loop_
_entity.id
_entity.type
_entity.pdbx_description
1 polymer ?
#
loop_
_entity_poly.entity_id
_entity_poly.type
_entity_poly.pdbx_seq_one_letter_code
_entity_poly.pdbx_strand_id
1 'polypeptide(L)'
;SLRQDADIVLVGEMRDLETISLALTAAETGLLVFGTLHTNNARKTVDRLVDVFPSDQQSQVRTMLAGSLRGVVAQLLLRRSDKPGRVAVNEILVSTPAVGAVIREGATQKLYDIITGGKSEGMQFMDDAIWEKLLDGIVDPVEAYMKAIDKSRFRNVLPPEYAELGNSGGGDEKKK
;
A
#
# COMPACT_ATOMS: atom_id res chain seq x y z
N SER A 1 9.24 10.05 -27.63
CA SER A 1 10.30 9.27 -28.31
C SER A 1 10.90 8.28 -27.31
N LEU A 2 10.24 7.15 -27.05
CA LEU A 2 10.86 5.99 -26.39
C LEU A 2 11.47 5.10 -27.47
N ARG A 3 12.59 5.54 -28.04
CA ARG A 3 13.58 4.67 -28.68
C ARG A 3 14.95 5.13 -28.20
N GLN A 4 15.12 5.05 -26.89
CA GLN A 4 16.41 4.77 -26.29
C GLN A 4 16.32 3.31 -25.85
N ASP A 5 17.34 2.52 -26.13
CA ASP A 5 17.45 1.09 -25.83
C ASP A 5 17.49 0.90 -24.30
N ALA A 6 16.37 1.15 -23.64
CA ALA A 6 16.25 1.26 -22.19
C ALA A 6 15.51 0.04 -21.66
N ASP A 7 16.21 -0.78 -20.87
CA ASP A 7 15.61 -1.91 -20.17
C ASP A 7 14.85 -1.47 -18.90
N ILE A 8 15.20 -0.30 -18.35
CA ILE A 8 14.67 0.23 -17.09
C ILE A 8 14.32 1.71 -17.25
N VAL A 9 13.13 2.09 -16.78
CA VAL A 9 12.63 3.47 -16.79
C VAL A 9 12.22 3.88 -15.38
N LEU A 10 12.67 5.07 -14.96
CA LEU A 10 12.15 5.73 -13.76
C LEU A 10 11.20 6.85 -14.20
N VAL A 11 9.91 6.65 -13.96
CA VAL A 11 8.90 7.68 -14.03
C VAL A 11 8.82 8.30 -12.64
N GLY A 12 9.02 9.61 -12.49
CA GLY A 12 9.04 10.26 -11.18
C GLY A 12 7.72 10.13 -10.41
N GLU A 13 6.92 11.19 -10.42
CA GLU A 13 5.58 11.16 -9.82
C GLU A 13 4.54 10.86 -10.90
N MET A 14 3.72 9.84 -10.69
CA MET A 14 2.63 9.46 -11.59
C MET A 14 1.32 10.13 -11.16
N ARG A 15 1.20 11.43 -11.45
CA ARG A 15 0.08 12.26 -10.96
C ARG A 15 -1.14 12.25 -11.87
N ASP A 16 -0.91 12.33 -13.17
CA ASP A 16 -1.94 12.49 -14.20
C ASP A 16 -2.09 11.25 -15.09
N LEU A 17 -3.18 11.25 -15.86
CA LEU A 17 -3.54 10.16 -16.77
C LEU A 17 -2.43 9.93 -17.80
N GLU A 18 -1.86 10.98 -18.37
CA GLU A 18 -0.83 10.88 -19.42
C GLU A 18 0.41 10.15 -18.91
N THR A 19 0.92 10.53 -17.73
CA THR A 19 2.11 9.92 -17.12
C THR A 19 1.85 8.47 -16.73
N ILE A 20 0.68 8.17 -16.14
CA ILE A 20 0.31 6.80 -15.77
C ILE A 20 0.14 5.92 -17.03
N SER A 21 -0.51 6.44 -18.07
CA SER A 21 -0.71 5.73 -19.33
C SER A 21 0.61 5.37 -20.01
N LEU A 22 1.55 6.32 -20.04
CA LEU A 22 2.89 6.09 -20.58
C LEU A 22 3.65 5.02 -19.80
N ALA A 23 3.62 5.10 -18.47
CA ALA A 23 4.26 4.13 -17.58
C ALA A 23 3.70 2.72 -17.78
N LEU A 24 2.37 2.59 -17.81
CA LEU A 24 1.69 1.30 -17.99
C LEU A 24 1.96 0.71 -19.37
N THR A 25 1.96 1.54 -20.43
CA THR A 25 2.29 1.10 -21.78
C THR A 25 3.74 0.61 -21.88
N ALA A 26 4.69 1.33 -21.29
CA ALA A 26 6.08 0.91 -21.27
C ALA A 26 6.26 -0.43 -20.52
N ALA A 27 5.61 -0.59 -19.38
CA ALA A 27 5.64 -1.83 -18.61
C ALA A 27 5.03 -3.02 -19.37
N GLU A 28 3.92 -2.80 -20.06
CA GLU A 28 3.27 -3.81 -20.92
C GLU A 28 4.17 -4.27 -22.07
N THR A 29 4.98 -3.37 -22.63
CA THR A 29 5.95 -3.70 -23.68
C THR A 29 7.22 -4.39 -23.19
N GLY A 30 7.34 -4.64 -21.88
CA GLY A 30 8.43 -5.41 -21.28
C GLY A 30 9.53 -4.59 -20.60
N LEU A 31 9.38 -3.26 -20.49
CA LEU A 31 10.34 -2.43 -19.76
C LEU A 31 10.10 -2.56 -18.25
N LEU A 32 11.16 -2.53 -17.45
CA LEU A 32 11.02 -2.40 -16.00
C LEU A 32 10.76 -0.93 -15.65
N VAL A 33 9.53 -0.64 -15.21
CA VAL A 33 9.14 0.73 -14.84
C VAL A 33 9.08 0.87 -13.33
N PHE A 34 9.87 1.81 -12.80
CA PHE A 34 9.72 2.33 -11.45
C PHE A 34 8.88 3.61 -11.50
N GLY A 35 7.94 3.76 -10.58
CA GLY A 35 7.26 5.04 -10.39
C GLY A 35 6.71 5.23 -9.00
N THR A 36 6.43 6.49 -8.66
CA THR A 36 5.96 6.89 -7.33
C THR A 36 4.56 7.49 -7.39
N LEU A 37 3.76 7.19 -6.36
CA LEU A 37 2.43 7.75 -6.14
C LEU A 37 2.30 8.20 -4.67
N HIS A 38 1.47 9.20 -4.43
CA HIS A 38 1.13 9.66 -3.07
C HIS A 38 -0.02 8.87 -2.45
N THR A 39 0.14 7.55 -2.34
CA THR A 39 -0.83 6.68 -1.66
C THR A 39 -0.18 5.99 -0.46
N ASN A 40 -1.00 5.63 0.52
CA ASN A 40 -0.50 5.16 1.83
C ASN A 40 -0.56 3.64 2.02
N ASN A 41 -1.05 2.89 1.03
CA ASN A 41 -1.06 1.43 1.02
C ASN A 41 -1.18 0.89 -0.42
N ALA A 42 -0.95 -0.40 -0.59
CA ALA A 42 -0.94 -1.08 -1.88
C ALA A 42 -2.30 -1.06 -2.57
N ARG A 43 -3.40 -1.27 -1.82
CA ARG A 43 -4.75 -1.20 -2.35
C ARG A 43 -5.03 0.16 -3.01
N LYS A 44 -4.81 1.25 -2.28
CA LYS A 44 -5.04 2.61 -2.80
C LYS A 44 -4.11 2.94 -3.96
N THR A 45 -2.91 2.36 -4.00
CA THR A 45 -2.03 2.49 -5.17
C THR A 45 -2.69 1.91 -6.42
N VAL A 46 -3.20 0.67 -6.31
CA VAL A 46 -3.92 0.00 -7.40
C VAL A 46 -5.17 0.78 -7.80
N ASP A 47 -6.00 1.17 -6.84
CA ASP A 47 -7.22 1.97 -7.09
C ASP A 47 -6.86 3.27 -7.83
N ARG A 48 -5.85 4.01 -7.35
CA ARG A 48 -5.42 5.27 -7.98
C ARG A 48 -4.91 5.08 -9.41
N LEU A 49 -4.18 4.01 -9.70
CA LEU A 49 -3.69 3.73 -11.06
C LEU A 49 -4.84 3.48 -12.05
N VAL A 50 -5.99 3.00 -11.57
CA VAL A 50 -7.18 2.72 -12.39
C VAL A 50 -8.11 3.94 -12.46
N ASP A 51 -8.37 4.58 -11.33
CA ASP A 51 -9.40 5.62 -11.17
C ASP A 51 -9.09 6.94 -11.90
N VAL A 52 -7.84 7.15 -12.33
CA VAL A 52 -7.50 8.30 -13.17
C VAL A 52 -8.06 8.19 -14.59
N PHE A 53 -8.40 6.98 -15.03
CA PHE A 53 -8.93 6.72 -16.37
C PHE A 53 -10.46 6.85 -16.42
N PRO A 54 -11.02 7.27 -17.57
CA PRO A 54 -12.46 7.21 -17.84
C PRO A 54 -13.04 5.81 -17.59
N SER A 55 -14.27 5.75 -17.06
CA SER A 55 -14.89 4.50 -16.60
C SER A 55 -14.98 3.40 -17.66
N ASP A 56 -15.14 3.79 -18.93
CA ASP A 56 -15.16 2.89 -20.10
C ASP A 56 -13.80 2.24 -20.38
N GLN A 57 -12.70 2.86 -19.95
CA GLN A 57 -11.32 2.36 -20.13
C GLN A 57 -10.81 1.57 -18.91
N GLN A 58 -11.41 1.75 -17.74
CA GLN A 58 -10.91 1.15 -16.49
C GLN A 58 -10.79 -0.39 -16.54
N SER A 59 -11.69 -1.08 -17.24
CA SER A 59 -11.61 -2.55 -17.37
C SER A 59 -10.36 -3.00 -18.14
N GLN A 60 -10.02 -2.28 -19.22
CA GLN A 60 -8.80 -2.53 -19.99
C GLN A 60 -7.56 -2.21 -19.14
N VAL A 61 -7.57 -1.07 -18.44
CA VAL A 61 -6.47 -0.66 -17.55
C VAL A 61 -6.21 -1.68 -16.45
N ARG A 62 -7.26 -2.22 -15.82
CA ARG A 62 -7.13 -3.31 -14.84
C ARG A 62 -6.48 -4.55 -15.44
N THR A 63 -6.82 -4.89 -16.68
CA THR A 63 -6.24 -6.04 -17.38
C THR A 63 -4.74 -5.84 -17.63
N MET A 64 -4.34 -4.68 -18.15
CA MET A 64 -2.94 -4.32 -18.36
C MET A 64 -2.16 -4.26 -17.04
N LEU A 65 -2.72 -3.61 -16.01
CA LEU A 65 -2.09 -3.50 -14.69
C LEU A 65 -1.89 -4.88 -14.05
N ALA A 66 -2.87 -5.77 -14.16
CA ALA A 66 -2.77 -7.13 -13.63
C ALA A 66 -1.69 -7.98 -14.32
N GLY A 67 -1.32 -7.67 -15.57
CA GLY A 67 -0.26 -8.35 -16.31
C GLY A 67 1.13 -7.74 -16.07
N SER A 68 1.19 -6.42 -15.88
CA SER A 68 2.44 -5.67 -15.83
C SER A 68 2.93 -5.31 -14.42
N LEU A 69 2.03 -5.23 -13.42
CA LEU A 69 2.43 -4.94 -12.03
C LEU A 69 3.37 -6.02 -11.49
N ARG A 70 4.50 -5.60 -10.90
CA ARG A 70 5.46 -6.50 -10.23
C ARG A 70 5.41 -6.42 -8.71
N GLY A 71 5.13 -5.24 -8.18
CA GLY A 71 4.90 -5.06 -6.75
C GLY A 71 4.59 -3.62 -6.41
N VAL A 72 4.16 -3.40 -5.18
CA VAL A 72 3.95 -2.08 -4.59
C VAL A 72 4.65 -2.05 -3.24
N VAL A 73 5.40 -0.98 -3.00
CA VAL A 73 6.01 -0.68 -1.70
C VAL A 73 5.43 0.64 -1.22
N ALA A 74 4.54 0.58 -0.22
CA ALA A 74 3.98 1.77 0.41
C ALA A 74 4.75 2.05 1.71
N GLN A 75 5.43 3.19 1.78
CA GLN A 75 6.25 3.56 2.91
C GLN A 75 5.53 4.54 3.83
N LEU A 76 5.66 4.32 5.14
CA LEU A 76 5.25 5.25 6.18
C LEU A 76 6.44 5.56 7.10
N LEU A 77 6.58 6.83 7.47
CA LEU A 77 7.60 7.27 8.42
C LEU A 77 6.95 7.51 9.78
N LEU A 78 7.38 6.76 10.78
CA LEU A 78 6.92 6.85 12.16
C LEU A 78 7.91 7.68 12.98
N ARG A 79 7.42 8.50 13.89
CA ARG A 79 8.28 9.14 14.90
C ARG A 79 8.85 8.05 15.82
N ARG A 80 10.15 8.17 16.12
CA ARG A 80 10.83 7.27 17.07
C ARG A 80 10.64 7.75 18.51
N SER A 81 10.46 6.81 19.43
CA SER A 81 10.43 7.06 20.88
C SER A 81 11.77 6.75 21.56
N ASP A 82 12.59 5.87 20.97
CA ASP A 82 13.87 5.44 21.52
C ASP A 82 15.01 6.46 21.33
N LYS A 83 14.96 7.25 20.24
CA LYS A 83 15.93 8.29 19.92
C LYS A 83 15.36 9.35 18.96
N PRO A 84 15.98 10.54 18.84
CA PRO A 84 15.54 11.53 17.86
C PRO A 84 15.56 10.97 16.43
N GLY A 85 14.48 11.22 15.67
CA GLY A 85 14.38 10.88 14.26
C GLY A 85 13.09 10.15 13.90
N ARG A 86 13.12 9.47 12.75
CA ARG A 86 12.00 8.66 12.23
C ARG A 86 12.48 7.27 11.83
N VAL A 87 11.58 6.30 11.84
CA VAL A 87 11.81 4.96 11.29
C VAL A 87 10.85 4.73 10.13
N ALA A 88 11.35 4.14 9.04
CA ALA A 88 10.50 3.71 7.93
C ALA A 88 9.90 2.34 8.22
N VAL A 89 8.60 2.21 7.97
CA VAL A 89 7.89 0.94 7.88
C VAL A 89 7.25 0.87 6.50
N ASN A 90 7.16 -0.35 5.96
CA ASN A 90 6.67 -0.57 4.60
C ASN A 90 5.54 -1.58 4.61
N GLU A 91 4.53 -1.33 3.79
CA GLU A 91 3.66 -2.38 3.27
C GLU A 91 4.21 -2.83 1.91
N ILE A 92 4.27 -4.13 1.71
CA ILE A 92 4.82 -4.75 0.51
C ILE A 92 3.76 -5.68 -0.07
N LEU A 93 3.31 -5.36 -1.28
CA LEU A 93 2.51 -6.24 -2.13
C LEU A 93 3.41 -6.77 -3.24
N VAL A 94 3.54 -8.08 -3.34
CA VAL A 94 4.22 -8.75 -4.45
C VAL A 94 3.17 -9.19 -5.46
N SER A 95 3.45 -9.04 -6.76
CA SER A 95 2.50 -9.48 -7.78
C SER A 95 2.51 -11.00 -7.92
N THR A 96 1.34 -11.61 -7.76
CA THR A 96 1.09 -13.05 -7.86
C THR A 96 -0.11 -13.30 -8.77
N PRO A 97 -0.34 -14.54 -9.25
CA PRO A 97 -1.55 -14.86 -10.01
C PRO A 97 -2.85 -14.46 -9.28
N ALA A 98 -2.89 -14.61 -7.94
CA ALA A 98 -4.03 -14.23 -7.12
C ALA A 98 -4.23 -12.70 -7.09
N VAL A 99 -3.15 -11.92 -6.93
CA VAL A 99 -3.20 -10.46 -7.00
C VAL A 99 -3.71 -10.01 -8.37
N GLY A 100 -3.15 -10.57 -9.46
CA GLY A 100 -3.59 -10.24 -10.81
C GLY A 100 -5.06 -10.57 -11.06
N ALA A 101 -5.58 -11.68 -10.52
CA ALA A 101 -6.99 -12.03 -10.62
C ALA A 101 -7.89 -11.01 -9.91
N VAL A 102 -7.53 -10.64 -8.68
CA VAL A 102 -8.27 -9.62 -7.90
C VAL A 102 -8.27 -8.25 -8.58
N ILE A 103 -7.15 -7.85 -9.18
CA ILE A 103 -7.07 -6.60 -9.95
C ILE A 103 -7.98 -6.66 -11.17
N ARG A 104 -7.98 -7.76 -11.95
CA ARG A 104 -8.88 -7.91 -13.12
C ARG A 104 -10.35 -7.84 -12.73
N GLU A 105 -10.73 -8.50 -11.63
CA GLU A 105 -12.09 -8.47 -11.06
C GLU A 105 -12.51 -7.08 -10.53
N GLY A 106 -11.57 -6.15 -10.34
CA GLY A 106 -11.83 -4.88 -9.65
C GLY A 106 -12.15 -5.05 -8.16
N ALA A 107 -11.78 -6.18 -7.57
CA ALA A 107 -12.11 -6.53 -6.19
C ALA A 107 -10.99 -6.14 -5.21
N THR A 108 -10.41 -4.94 -5.37
CA THR A 108 -9.18 -4.50 -4.68
C THR A 108 -9.27 -4.50 -3.15
N GLN A 109 -10.48 -4.50 -2.58
CA GLN A 109 -10.71 -4.74 -1.15
C GLN A 109 -10.14 -6.07 -0.65
N LYS A 110 -10.08 -7.12 -1.51
CA LYS A 110 -9.52 -8.44 -1.18
C LYS A 110 -7.99 -8.43 -1.08
N LEU A 111 -7.31 -7.37 -1.52
CA LEU A 111 -5.84 -7.29 -1.45
C LEU A 111 -5.33 -7.31 -0.02
N TYR A 112 -6.12 -6.83 0.94
CA TYR A 112 -5.78 -6.91 2.37
C TYR A 112 -5.54 -8.36 2.83
N ASP A 113 -6.48 -9.25 2.52
CA ASP A 113 -6.39 -10.66 2.91
C ASP A 113 -5.23 -11.37 2.20
N ILE A 114 -4.97 -10.98 0.95
CA ILE A 114 -3.85 -11.53 0.18
C ILE A 114 -2.51 -11.11 0.80
N ILE A 115 -2.34 -9.84 1.15
CA ILE A 115 -1.08 -9.33 1.74
C ILE A 115 -0.81 -9.98 3.09
N THR A 116 -1.84 -10.08 3.94
CA THR A 116 -1.72 -10.70 5.27
C THR A 116 -1.42 -12.20 5.18
N GLY A 117 -2.00 -12.91 4.20
CA GLY A 117 -1.69 -14.32 3.94
C GLY A 117 -0.36 -14.55 3.20
N GLY A 118 0.16 -13.56 2.48
CA GLY A 118 1.28 -13.69 1.54
C GLY A 118 2.68 -13.57 2.13
N LYS A 119 2.85 -13.71 3.46
CA LYS A 119 4.14 -13.49 4.14
C LYS A 119 5.27 -14.39 3.60
N SER A 120 4.96 -15.64 3.25
CA SER A 120 5.92 -16.57 2.64
C SER A 120 6.37 -16.16 1.23
N GLU A 121 5.59 -15.32 0.55
CA GLU A 121 5.90 -14.76 -0.77
C GLU A 121 6.61 -13.40 -0.67
N GLY A 122 7.00 -13.00 0.54
CA GLY A 122 7.68 -11.73 0.80
C GLY A 122 6.73 -10.53 0.93
N MET A 123 5.42 -10.77 1.04
CA MET A 123 4.48 -9.70 1.36
C MET A 123 4.60 -9.29 2.83
N GLN A 124 4.27 -8.02 3.09
CA GLN A 124 4.31 -7.45 4.43
C GLN A 124 3.13 -6.50 4.58
N PHE A 125 2.29 -6.73 5.58
CA PHE A 125 1.19 -5.82 5.89
C PHE A 125 1.67 -4.61 6.71
N MET A 126 1.12 -3.41 6.46
CA MET A 126 1.56 -2.17 7.13
C MET A 126 1.49 -2.30 8.65
N ASP A 127 0.36 -2.75 9.18
CA ASP A 127 0.16 -2.80 10.63
C ASP A 127 1.03 -3.85 11.30
N ASP A 128 1.41 -4.92 10.59
CA ASP A 128 2.38 -5.90 11.12
C ASP A 128 3.76 -5.26 11.26
N ALA A 129 4.17 -4.45 10.27
CA ALA A 129 5.43 -3.70 10.32
C ALA A 129 5.43 -2.63 11.42
N ILE A 130 4.31 -1.93 11.62
CA ILE A 130 4.14 -0.99 12.74
C ILE A 130 4.20 -1.74 14.08
N TRP A 131 3.50 -2.87 14.19
CA TRP A 131 3.45 -3.68 15.41
C TRP A 131 4.84 -4.19 15.81
N GLU A 132 5.66 -4.62 14.85
CA GLU A 132 7.04 -5.01 15.12
C GLU A 132 7.85 -3.86 15.75
N LYS A 133 7.76 -2.64 15.20
CA LYS A 133 8.49 -1.49 15.76
C LYS A 133 7.97 -1.03 17.12
N LEU A 134 6.70 -1.30 17.42
CA LEU A 134 6.13 -1.12 18.75
C LEU A 134 6.74 -2.13 19.74
N LEU A 135 6.79 -3.42 19.38
CA LEU A 135 7.38 -4.46 20.24
C LEU A 135 8.88 -4.23 20.49
N ASP A 136 9.60 -3.73 19.49
CA ASP A 136 11.01 -3.36 19.60
C ASP A 136 11.25 -2.12 20.50
N GLY A 137 10.18 -1.43 20.94
CA GLY A 137 10.27 -0.18 21.69
C GLY A 137 10.78 1.02 20.88
N ILE A 138 10.82 0.90 19.54
CA ILE A 138 11.28 1.96 18.63
C ILE A 138 10.20 3.02 18.42
N VAL A 139 8.92 2.61 18.45
CA VAL A 139 7.75 3.46 18.27
C VAL A 139 6.86 3.32 19.49
N ASP A 140 6.35 4.43 20.02
CA ASP A 140 5.43 4.40 21.15
C ASP A 140 4.01 3.96 20.74
N PRO A 141 3.18 3.47 21.69
CA PRO A 141 1.85 2.97 21.37
C PRO A 141 0.91 4.01 20.74
N VAL A 142 1.08 5.30 21.05
CA VAL A 142 0.23 6.37 20.53
C VAL A 142 0.56 6.62 19.06
N GLU A 143 1.83 6.75 18.70
CA GLU A 143 2.26 6.87 17.30
C GLU A 143 1.84 5.63 16.49
N ALA A 144 2.05 4.43 17.04
CA ALA A 144 1.61 3.19 16.41
C ALA A 144 0.09 3.17 16.16
N TYR A 145 -0.72 3.48 17.17
CA TYR A 145 -2.18 3.59 17.04
C TYR A 145 -2.58 4.64 16.01
N MET A 146 -1.99 5.84 16.05
CA MET A 146 -2.34 6.94 15.14
C MET A 146 -2.03 6.62 13.68
N LYS A 147 -1.02 5.78 13.43
CA LYS A 147 -0.54 5.43 12.09
C LYS A 147 -1.09 4.12 11.54
N ALA A 148 -1.63 3.25 12.40
CA ALA A 148 -2.24 1.99 12.01
C ALA A 148 -3.44 2.17 11.05
N ILE A 149 -3.62 1.20 10.15
CA ILE A 149 -4.79 1.06 9.29
C ILE A 149 -5.96 0.53 10.13
N ASP A 150 -5.76 -0.58 10.84
CA ASP A 150 -6.72 -1.15 11.78
C ASP A 150 -6.39 -0.69 13.21
N LYS A 151 -7.12 0.33 13.66
CA LYS A 151 -6.98 0.91 15.00
C LYS A 151 -7.26 -0.10 16.11
N SER A 152 -8.13 -1.08 15.87
CA SER A 152 -8.54 -2.04 16.91
C SER A 152 -7.36 -2.86 17.42
N ARG A 153 -6.42 -3.21 16.54
CA ARG A 153 -5.19 -3.96 16.86
C ARG A 153 -4.31 -3.25 17.89
N PHE A 154 -4.30 -1.92 17.90
CA PHE A 154 -3.43 -1.10 18.74
C PHE A 154 -4.15 -0.47 19.94
N ARG A 155 -5.46 -0.66 20.07
CA ARG A 155 -6.25 -0.03 21.13
C ARG A 155 -5.82 -0.47 22.53
N ASN A 156 -5.53 -1.76 22.72
CA ASN A 156 -5.22 -2.33 24.03
C ASN A 156 -3.81 -1.99 24.55
N VAL A 157 -2.94 -1.45 23.69
CA VAL A 157 -1.57 -1.04 24.06
C VAL A 157 -1.48 0.45 24.36
N LEU A 158 -2.57 1.21 24.18
CA LEU A 158 -2.59 2.64 24.49
C LEU A 158 -2.42 2.90 26.00
N PRO A 159 -1.63 3.92 26.39
CA PRO A 159 -1.56 4.36 27.78
C PRO A 159 -2.93 4.84 28.30
N PRO A 160 -3.21 4.74 29.61
CA PRO A 160 -4.50 5.13 30.19
C PRO A 160 -4.93 6.57 29.85
N GLU A 161 -4.00 7.51 29.80
CA GLU A 161 -4.25 8.90 29.43
C GLU A 161 -4.74 9.08 27.97
N TYR A 162 -4.54 8.07 27.13
CA TYR A 162 -4.98 8.03 25.73
C TYR A 162 -6.12 7.03 25.49
N ALA A 163 -6.72 6.45 26.53
CA ALA A 163 -7.80 5.47 26.39
C ALA A 163 -9.02 6.02 25.61
N GLU A 164 -9.30 7.32 25.73
CA GLU A 164 -10.38 7.99 24.99
C GLU A 164 -10.14 8.04 23.48
N LEU A 165 -8.87 8.03 23.02
CA LEU A 165 -8.55 7.89 21.60
C LEU A 165 -8.97 6.52 21.08
N GLY A 166 -8.87 5.48 21.91
CA GLY A 166 -9.36 4.15 21.61
C GLY A 166 -10.88 4.10 21.49
N ASN A 167 -11.60 4.86 22.32
CA ASN A 167 -13.07 4.91 22.34
C ASN A 167 -13.69 5.68 21.17
N SER A 168 -12.94 6.62 20.58
CA SER A 168 -13.39 7.46 19.46
C SER A 168 -13.03 6.92 18.07
N GLY A 169 -12.12 5.94 17.98
CA GLY A 169 -11.83 5.20 16.75
C GLY A 169 -12.96 4.22 16.46
N GLY A 170 -13.96 4.65 15.68
CA GLY A 170 -15.23 3.95 15.41
C GLY A 170 -15.14 2.55 14.79
N GLY A 171 -14.63 1.58 15.56
CA GLY A 171 -14.76 0.15 15.34
C GLY A 171 -15.68 -0.44 16.41
N ASP A 172 -16.93 -0.66 16.02
CA ASP A 172 -17.95 -1.50 16.64
C ASP A 172 -18.50 -1.09 18.02
N GLU A 173 -19.47 -0.17 17.98
CA GLU A 173 -20.74 -0.44 18.63
C GLU A 173 -21.41 -1.67 17.99
N LYS A 174 -21.72 -2.67 18.83
CA LYS A 174 -22.65 -3.80 18.66
C LYS A 174 -22.16 -5.03 17.88
N LYS A 175 -22.00 -6.12 18.63
CA LYS A 175 -22.87 -7.31 18.57
C LYS A 175 -22.98 -7.95 19.97
N LYS A 176 -24.10 -7.70 20.64
CA LYS A 176 -24.68 -8.61 21.65
C LYS A 176 -25.66 -9.53 20.92
#